data_AF-A0A942EE97-F1
#
_entry.id   AF-A0A942EE97-F1
#
_cell.length_a   1.000
_cell.length_b   1.000
_cell.length_c   1.000
_cell.angle_alpha   90.00
_cell.angle_beta   90.00
_cell.angle_gamma   90.00
#
_symmetry.space_group_name_H-M   'P 1'
#
loop_
_entity.id
_entity.type
_entity.pdbx_description
1 polymer ?
#
loop_
_entity_poly.entity_id
_entity_poly.type
_entity_poly.pdbx_seq_one_letter_code
_entity_poly.pdbx_strand_id
1 'polypeptide(L)' 'MRVSATELKMNMGKYIERAATEDIIITKNGRDIALLTNVENKKKDALKSLRGIIKGVNITRAEIREERLGRYNENPN' A
#
# COMPACT_ATOMS: atom_id res chain seq x y z
N MET A 1 -7.11 -12.60 6.77
CA MET A 1 -8.46 -13.12 7.12
C MET A 1 -9.58 -12.25 6.52
N ARG A 2 -10.82 -12.74 6.33
CA ARG A 2 -12.01 -11.94 5.97
C ARG A 2 -13.09 -12.03 7.06
N VAL A 3 -13.67 -10.89 7.44
CA VAL A 3 -14.75 -10.82 8.44
C VAL A 3 -15.83 -9.85 7.98
N SER A 4 -17.09 -10.11 8.36
CA SER A 4 -18.16 -9.16 8.06
C SER A 4 -18.10 -7.94 8.99
N ALA A 5 -18.61 -6.80 8.54
CA ALA A 5 -18.71 -5.59 9.36
C ALA A 5 -19.53 -5.82 10.64
N THR A 6 -20.57 -6.66 10.57
CA THR A 6 -21.40 -7.02 11.74
C THR A 6 -20.58 -7.83 12.74
N GLU A 7 -19.84 -8.84 12.27
CA GLU A 7 -18.98 -9.69 13.10
C GLU A 7 -17.86 -8.87 13.76
N LEU A 8 -17.24 -7.96 13.03
CA LEU A 8 -16.24 -7.04 13.56
C LEU A 8 -16.83 -6.15 14.67
N LYS A 9 -18.04 -5.61 14.46
CA LYS A 9 -18.70 -4.75 15.45
C LYS A 9 -18.98 -5.50 16.75
N MET A 10 -19.41 -6.76 16.67
CA MET A 10 -19.73 -7.58 17.84
C MET A 10 -18.48 -8.05 18.59
N ASN A 11 -17.37 -8.30 17.88
CA ASN A 11 -16.17 -8.91 18.43
C ASN A 11 -14.93 -8.02 18.25
N MET A 12 -15.09 -6.70 18.45
CA MET A 12 -14.08 -5.70 18.08
C MET A 12 -12.72 -5.94 18.77
N GLY A 13 -12.70 -6.21 20.08
CA GLY A 13 -11.46 -6.43 20.84
C GLY A 13 -10.62 -7.58 20.27
N LYS A 14 -11.25 -8.74 20.04
CA LYS A 14 -10.62 -9.92 19.42
C LYS A 14 -9.96 -9.60 18.08
N TYR A 15 -10.61 -8.78 17.25
CA TYR A 15 -10.07 -8.44 15.94
C TYR A 15 -8.99 -7.36 15.99
N ILE A 16 -9.04 -6.43 16.94
CA ILE A 16 -7.93 -5.49 17.21
C ILE A 16 -6.68 -6.24 17.64
N GLU A 17 -6.80 -7.20 18.56
CA GLU A 17 -5.68 -8.04 19.01
C GLU A 17 -5.08 -8.84 17.85
N ARG A 18 -5.94 -9.47 17.03
CA ARG A 18 -5.48 -10.20 15.83
C ARG A 18 -4.80 -9.31 14.80
N ALA A 19 -5.29 -8.08 14.63
CA ALA A 19 -4.73 -7.13 13.67
C ALA A 19 -3.28 -6.75 13.95
N ALA A 20 -2.78 -6.98 15.18
CA ALA A 20 -1.38 -6.81 15.51
C ALA A 20 -0.47 -7.79 14.76
N THR A 21 -0.98 -8.99 14.46
CA THR A 21 -0.22 -10.10 13.86
C THR A 21 -0.60 -10.42 12.41
N GLU A 22 -1.85 -10.16 12.01
CA GLU A 22 -2.35 -10.47 10.67
C GLU A 22 -3.30 -9.41 10.13
N ASP A 23 -3.33 -9.29 8.80
CA ASP A 23 -4.22 -8.36 8.11
C ASP A 23 -5.64 -8.94 7.96
N ILE A 24 -6.63 -8.08 8.22
CA ILE A 24 -8.04 -8.45 8.23
C ILE A 24 -8.82 -7.59 7.25
N ILE A 25 -9.36 -8.22 6.22
CA ILE A 25 -10.27 -7.57 5.28
C ILE A 25 -11.69 -7.58 5.86
N ILE A 26 -12.32 -6.41 5.88
CA ILE A 26 -13.67 -6.22 6.37
C ILE A 26 -14.61 -6.21 5.17
N THR A 27 -15.67 -7.02 5.23
CA THR A 27 -16.65 -7.15 4.16
C THR A 27 -18.02 -6.64 4.57
N LYS A 28 -18.80 -6.14 3.61
CA LYS A 28 -20.21 -5.79 3.77
C LYS A 28 -20.97 -6.24 2.54
N ASN A 29 -22.03 -7.02 2.73
CA ASN A 29 -22.81 -7.63 1.64
C ASN A 29 -21.93 -8.39 0.64
N GLY A 30 -20.96 -9.17 1.15
CA GLY A 30 -20.03 -9.95 0.33
C GLY A 30 -18.93 -9.17 -0.39
N ARG A 31 -18.88 -7.84 -0.25
CA ARG A 31 -17.84 -6.99 -0.86
C ARG A 31 -16.81 -6.53 0.16
N ASP A 32 -15.54 -6.51 -0.21
CA ASP A 32 -14.44 -5.98 0.58
C ASP A 32 -14.57 -4.45 0.66
N ILE A 33 -14.60 -3.87 1.88
CA ILE A 33 -14.84 -2.43 2.10
C ILE A 33 -13.75 -1.73 2.91
N ALA A 34 -12.94 -2.47 3.68
CA ALA A 34 -11.88 -1.90 4.50
C ALA A 34 -10.81 -2.94 4.86
N LEU A 35 -9.66 -2.45 5.31
CA LEU A 35 -8.55 -3.25 5.81
C LEU A 35 -8.21 -2.80 7.24
N LEU A 36 -8.24 -3.74 8.18
CA LEU A 36 -7.72 -3.60 9.53
C LEU A 36 -6.35 -4.29 9.59
N THR A 37 -5.31 -3.53 9.89
CA THR A 37 -3.91 -3.97 9.87
C THR A 37 -3.12 -3.25 10.97
N ASN A 38 -2.00 -3.83 11.38
CA ASN A 38 -1.05 -3.18 12.28
C ASN A 38 -0.53 -1.86 11.67
N VAL A 39 -0.47 -0.81 12.51
CA VAL A 39 0.04 0.52 12.17
C VAL A 39 1.47 0.49 11.60
N GLU A 40 2.33 -0.41 12.08
CA GLU A 40 3.72 -0.53 11.61
C GLU A 40 3.83 -1.06 10.18
N ASN A 41 2.90 -1.93 9.76
CA ASN A 41 2.85 -2.44 8.39
C ASN A 41 2.42 -1.36 7.39
N LYS A 42 1.64 -0.37 7.85
CA LYS A 42 1.22 0.78 7.03
C LYS A 42 2.39 1.67 6.59
N LYS A 43 3.46 1.78 7.37
CA LYS A 43 4.68 2.48 6.93
C LYS A 43 5.26 1.82 5.69
N LYS A 44 5.34 0.47 5.65
CA LYS A 44 5.97 -0.25 4.54
C LYS A 44 5.18 -0.17 3.24
N ASP A 45 3.85 -0.24 3.28
CA ASP A 45 3.03 -0.23 2.06
C ASP A 45 2.71 1.19 1.55
N ALA A 46 2.54 2.18 2.44
CA ALA A 46 2.53 3.58 2.03
C ALA A 46 3.90 3.98 1.44
N LEU A 47 5.01 3.51 2.03
CA LEU A 47 6.33 3.62 1.42
C LEU A 47 6.45 2.83 0.12
N LYS A 48 5.81 1.67 -0.10
CA LYS A 48 5.89 0.97 -1.40
C LYS A 48 5.16 1.73 -2.50
N SER A 49 3.96 2.23 -2.23
CA SER A 49 3.21 3.06 -3.19
C SER A 49 3.94 4.37 -3.48
N LEU A 50 4.66 4.93 -2.50
CA LEU A 50 5.55 6.09 -2.66
C LEU A 50 6.96 5.73 -3.16
N ARG A 51 7.41 4.48 -3.09
CA ARG A 51 8.73 4.04 -3.56
C ARG A 51 8.76 3.97 -5.09
N GLY A 52 7.60 3.84 -5.73
CA GLY A 52 7.44 4.15 -7.16
C GLY A 52 7.51 5.66 -7.46
N ILE A 53 7.29 6.51 -6.45
CA ILE A 53 7.31 7.99 -6.51
C ILE A 53 8.45 8.54 -5.63
N ILE A 54 9.62 7.90 -5.64
CA ILE A 54 10.86 8.34 -4.96
C ILE A 54 10.98 7.88 -3.49
N LYS A 55 11.88 6.91 -3.23
CA LYS A 55 13.15 7.12 -2.49
C LYS A 55 13.87 5.80 -2.23
N GLY A 56 15.11 5.75 -2.69
CA GLY A 56 16.04 4.61 -2.60
C GLY A 56 17.17 4.68 -3.63
N VAL A 57 17.09 5.61 -4.60
CA VAL A 57 18.16 5.85 -5.56
C VAL A 57 18.75 7.24 -5.31
N ASN A 58 20.07 7.31 -5.12
CA ASN A 58 20.86 8.53 -5.25
C ASN A 58 20.90 8.94 -6.73
N ILE A 59 19.74 9.22 -7.31
CA ILE A 59 19.64 9.74 -8.67
C ILE A 59 19.78 11.26 -8.56
N THR A 60 20.83 11.77 -9.16
CA THR A 60 21.09 13.18 -9.33
C THR A 60 20.13 13.77 -10.36
N ARG A 61 19.90 15.09 -10.28
CA ARG A 61 19.03 15.81 -11.23
C ARG A 61 19.48 15.64 -12.70
N ALA A 62 20.78 15.39 -12.92
CA ALA A 62 21.35 15.15 -14.24
C ALA A 62 20.87 13.82 -14.85
N GLU A 63 20.90 12.74 -14.06
CA GLU A 63 20.47 11.41 -14.51
C GLU A 63 18.96 11.38 -14.86
N ILE A 64 18.12 12.11 -14.11
CA ILE A 64 16.70 12.28 -14.46
C ILE A 64 16.52 13.01 -15.80
N ARG A 65 17.38 14.00 -16.07
CA ARG A 65 17.30 14.79 -17.31
C ARG A 65 17.73 13.96 -18.50
N GLU A 66 18.79 13.17 -18.37
CA GLU A 66 19.25 12.26 -19.43
C GLU A 66 18.24 11.15 -19.72
N GLU A 67 17.62 10.55 -18.70
CA GLU A 67 16.57 9.55 -18.90
C GLU A 67 15.37 10.12 -19.69
N ARG A 68 14.96 11.35 -19.37
CA ARG A 68 13.87 12.05 -20.08
C ARG A 68 14.24 12.39 -21.53
N LEU A 69 15.50 12.74 -21.79
CA LEU A 69 16.00 13.02 -23.15
C LEU A 69 16.18 11.73 -23.95
N GLY A 70 16.64 10.64 -23.33
CA GLY A 70 16.77 9.32 -23.94
C GLY A 70 15.43 8.79 -24.42
N ARG A 71 14.37 8.89 -23.60
CA ARG A 71 13.00 8.52 -24.01
C ARG A 71 12.47 9.29 -25.22
N TYR A 72 12.98 10.50 -25.47
CA TYR A 72 12.62 11.31 -26.63
C TYR A 72 13.44 10.93 -27.89
N ASN A 73 14.68 10.46 -27.68
CA ASN A 73 15.60 10.07 -28.76
C ASN A 73 15.47 8.59 -29.17
N GLU A 74 14.98 7.72 -28.28
CA GLU A 74 14.73 6.28 -28.55
C GLU A 74 13.42 6.03 -29.29
N ASN A 75 12.58 7.05 -29.45
CA ASN A 75 11.35 6.98 -30.23
C ASN A 75 11.29 8.10 -31.29
N PRO A 76 12.18 8.08 -32.30
CA PRO A 76 12.00 8.92 -33.46
C PRO A 76 10.99 8.24 -34.39
N ASN A 77 9.69 8.45 -34.12
CA ASN A 77 8.52 7.85 -34.80
C ASN A 77 8.31 6.34 -34.61
#